data_AF-A0A0A3IV01-F1
#
_entry.id   AF-A0A0A3IV01-F1
#
_cell.length_a   1.000
_cell.length_b   1.000
_cell.length_c   1.000
_cell.angle_alpha   90.00
_cell.angle_beta   90.00
_cell.angle_gamma   90.00
#
_symmetry.space_group_name_H-M   'P 1'
#
loop_
_entity.id
_entity.type
_entity.pdbx_description
1 polymer ?
#
loop_
_entity_poly.entity_id
_entity_poly.type
_entity_poly.pdbx_seq_one_letter_code
_entity_poly.pdbx_strand_id
1 'polypeptide(L)'
;MLKIKNIEFIKAIYDDSLSHNIFSIANIQFSNYPPINGALLYWRKNNSRSEYTPDGDYKFFYDMANDTYFASVKFPKNVKLTRDQKQELAYILLDERGSIGSYSFKTHINRKNNFNPKKSLERLKFPDNFDVKSIPSYVGPIIDEPDMNEILEKNPTFTKQFVEDYCYWRYRLVRMHPTDFESYLDYVDFSYICYACDQLSEKYLIHHIEQVDFTTLQFNYPVLSRLSASFKKYIIDQLKLKNVKMNDHFADEIDTFIEDETYFSEYGYIDLLEDEEDDIEEELLDFHFFEYDLGQYKWMGSEHLVKGIPSLACQIYDDLGFKKLTNKEMDTIINSYTEKQIVLLSAVLEPHWLHRYRDRIDWRAVCKYNKYLTDDFLTAHLKYIQFDALGHNLWCELSEDFIEKYMNHFNHNKPVPLIIRHLTEQIYLNHRDTIKVDSDLLYQYYQSVGDEEYEKIQNLLEE
;
A
#
# COMPACT_ATOMS: atom_id res chain seq x y z
N MET A 1 11.53 -10.39 -33.91
CA MET A 1 10.97 -11.04 -32.71
C MET A 1 11.51 -12.47 -32.61
N LEU A 2 12.14 -12.83 -31.49
CA LEU A 2 12.61 -14.19 -31.23
C LEU A 2 11.39 -15.10 -30.99
N LYS A 3 11.38 -16.31 -31.55
CA LYS A 3 10.30 -17.28 -31.37
C LYS A 3 10.78 -18.42 -30.48
N ILE A 4 10.56 -18.26 -29.18
CA ILE A 4 10.95 -19.23 -28.16
C ILE A 4 10.12 -20.51 -28.32
N LYS A 5 10.79 -21.66 -28.34
CA LYS A 5 10.17 -22.99 -28.42
C LYS A 5 10.07 -23.63 -27.04
N ASN A 6 11.13 -23.50 -26.24
CA ASN A 6 11.20 -24.04 -24.88
C ASN A 6 12.21 -23.23 -24.06
N ILE A 7 11.95 -23.09 -22.76
CA ILE A 7 12.87 -22.53 -21.78
C ILE A 7 13.04 -23.58 -20.70
N GLU A 8 14.27 -24.02 -20.47
CA GLU A 8 14.62 -24.91 -19.38
C GLU A 8 15.39 -24.13 -18.31
N PHE A 9 14.82 -24.05 -17.11
CA PHE A 9 15.47 -23.41 -15.98
C PHE A 9 16.25 -24.44 -15.17
N ILE A 10 17.56 -24.22 -15.06
CA ILE A 10 18.45 -24.95 -14.18
C ILE A 10 18.64 -24.11 -12.91
N LYS A 11 18.40 -24.73 -11.76
CA LYS A 11 18.64 -24.10 -10.46
C LYS A 11 20.14 -23.91 -10.23
N ALA A 12 20.55 -22.71 -9.88
CA ALA A 12 21.92 -22.45 -9.42
C ALA A 12 22.03 -22.78 -7.92
N ILE A 13 23.11 -23.45 -7.52
CA ILE A 13 23.49 -23.61 -6.12
C ILE A 13 24.11 -22.27 -5.69
N TYR A 14 23.62 -21.71 -4.58
CA TYR A 14 24.20 -20.51 -3.99
C TYR A 14 25.65 -20.82 -3.59
N ASP A 15 26.57 -20.04 -4.15
CA ASP A 15 27.97 -20.04 -3.75
C ASP A 15 28.26 -18.63 -3.23
N ASP A 16 28.45 -18.51 -1.92
CA ASP A 16 28.73 -17.23 -1.24
C ASP A 16 30.04 -16.58 -1.73
N SER A 17 30.84 -17.28 -2.55
CA SER A 17 32.04 -16.73 -3.19
C SER A 17 31.73 -15.93 -4.49
N LEU A 18 30.50 -15.99 -5.02
CA LEU A 18 30.11 -15.26 -6.22
C LEU A 18 29.60 -13.85 -5.86
N SER A 19 30.19 -12.83 -6.49
CA SER A 19 29.80 -11.41 -6.33
C SER A 19 28.41 -11.04 -6.86
N HIS A 20 27.73 -12.00 -7.49
CA HIS A 20 26.39 -11.86 -8.05
C HIS A 20 25.50 -12.96 -7.47
N ASN A 21 24.34 -12.59 -6.94
CA ASN A 21 23.36 -13.53 -6.42
C ASN A 21 22.60 -14.17 -7.59
N ILE A 22 23.21 -15.18 -8.21
CA ILE A 22 22.62 -15.95 -9.31
C ILE A 22 21.56 -16.88 -8.73
N PHE A 23 20.32 -16.72 -9.17
CA PHE A 23 19.19 -17.51 -8.66
C PHE A 23 18.65 -18.51 -9.67
N SER A 24 19.00 -18.37 -10.95
CA SER A 24 18.61 -19.32 -11.98
C SER A 24 19.54 -19.26 -13.18
N ILE A 25 19.67 -20.36 -13.89
CA ILE A 25 20.30 -20.45 -15.20
C ILE A 25 19.21 -20.86 -16.18
N ALA A 26 19.14 -20.24 -17.36
CA ALA A 26 18.18 -20.58 -18.39
C ALA A 26 18.89 -21.12 -19.64
N ASN A 27 18.41 -22.25 -20.14
CA ASN A 27 18.70 -22.76 -21.47
C ASN A 27 17.49 -22.52 -22.35
N ILE A 28 17.68 -21.82 -23.47
CA ILE A 28 16.62 -21.28 -24.29
C ILE A 28 16.72 -21.88 -25.68
N GLN A 29 15.68 -22.60 -26.08
CA GLN A 29 15.56 -23.13 -27.42
C GLN A 29 14.66 -22.21 -28.24
N PHE A 30 15.14 -21.75 -29.38
CA PHE A 30 14.35 -20.95 -30.33
C PHE A 30 14.02 -21.76 -31.57
N SER A 31 12.93 -21.40 -32.24
CA SER A 31 12.59 -21.93 -33.57
C SER A 31 13.29 -21.17 -34.70
N ASN A 32 13.76 -19.95 -34.45
CA ASN A 32 14.34 -19.04 -35.45
C ASN A 32 15.71 -18.47 -35.07
N TYR A 33 16.37 -19.02 -34.04
CA TYR A 33 17.67 -18.58 -33.55
C TYR A 33 18.44 -19.75 -32.92
N PRO A 34 19.80 -19.75 -32.89
CA PRO A 34 20.56 -20.78 -32.19
C PRO A 34 20.19 -20.84 -30.70
N PRO A 35 20.24 -22.02 -30.05
CA PRO A 35 19.96 -22.13 -28.64
C PRO A 35 20.95 -21.31 -27.81
N ILE A 36 20.44 -20.67 -26.76
CA ILE A 36 21.25 -19.96 -25.78
C ILE A 36 21.31 -20.82 -24.54
N ASN A 37 22.48 -21.37 -24.23
CA ASN A 37 22.68 -22.20 -23.04
C ASN A 37 23.45 -21.39 -21.99
N GLY A 38 22.96 -21.38 -20.76
CA GLY A 38 23.64 -20.72 -19.66
C GLY A 38 23.36 -19.22 -19.51
N ALA A 39 22.16 -18.74 -19.86
CA ALA A 39 21.77 -17.37 -19.51
C ALA A 39 21.60 -17.26 -17.99
N LEU A 40 22.38 -16.41 -17.33
CA LEU A 40 22.40 -16.31 -15.87
C LEU A 40 21.42 -15.25 -15.40
N LEU A 41 20.41 -15.65 -14.63
CA LEU A 41 19.48 -14.74 -13.98
C LEU A 41 20.04 -14.42 -12.59
N TYR A 42 20.24 -13.13 -12.32
CA TYR A 42 20.85 -12.67 -11.08
C TYR A 42 20.16 -11.40 -10.57
N TRP A 43 20.35 -11.11 -9.29
CA TRP A 43 19.96 -9.85 -8.69
C TRP A 43 21.13 -9.21 -7.97
N ARG A 44 21.08 -7.88 -7.80
CA ARG A 44 22.14 -7.12 -7.11
C ARG A 44 21.60 -5.83 -6.52
N LYS A 45 22.23 -5.34 -5.45
CA LYS A 45 22.05 -3.95 -4.99
C LYS A 45 22.46 -2.98 -6.09
N ASN A 46 21.61 -2.01 -6.36
CA ASN A 46 21.90 -0.96 -7.31
C ASN A 46 22.90 0.03 -6.71
N ASN A 47 23.99 0.25 -7.44
CA ASN A 47 25.03 1.21 -7.07
C ASN A 47 25.17 2.31 -8.13
N SER A 48 24.28 2.38 -9.14
CA SER A 48 24.35 3.38 -10.20
C SER A 48 22.99 3.73 -10.79
N ARG A 49 22.83 5.01 -11.17
CA ARG A 49 21.61 5.53 -11.84
C ARG A 49 21.47 5.10 -13.31
N SER A 50 22.43 4.36 -13.85
CA SER A 50 22.39 3.84 -15.23
C SER A 50 21.36 2.70 -15.35
N GLU A 51 20.57 2.70 -16.41
CA GLU A 51 19.64 1.60 -16.78
C GLU A 51 20.35 0.28 -17.08
N TYR A 52 21.67 0.33 -17.34
CA TYR A 52 22.49 -0.83 -17.70
C TYR A 52 23.61 -1.03 -16.67
N THR A 53 23.98 -2.29 -16.46
CA THR A 53 25.19 -2.65 -15.70
C THR A 53 26.46 -2.32 -16.49
N PRO A 54 27.64 -2.25 -15.85
CA PRO A 54 28.92 -2.08 -16.57
C PRO A 54 29.18 -3.18 -17.62
N ASP A 55 28.57 -4.35 -17.45
CA ASP A 55 28.63 -5.47 -18.39
C ASP A 55 27.63 -5.34 -19.56
N GLY A 56 26.77 -4.33 -19.55
CA GLY A 56 25.78 -4.05 -20.59
C GLY A 56 24.46 -4.81 -20.44
N ASP A 57 24.18 -5.39 -19.28
CA ASP A 57 22.91 -6.05 -18.99
C ASP A 57 21.86 -5.01 -18.55
N TYR A 58 20.61 -5.16 -19.00
CA TYR A 58 19.53 -4.24 -18.63
C TYR A 58 19.06 -4.50 -17.20
N LYS A 59 18.86 -3.43 -16.41
CA LYS A 59 18.37 -3.53 -15.04
C LYS A 59 16.85 -3.49 -15.01
N PHE A 60 16.24 -4.49 -14.39
CA PHE A 60 14.81 -4.51 -14.07
C PHE A 60 14.66 -4.25 -12.58
N PHE A 61 14.03 -3.14 -12.22
CA PHE A 61 13.80 -2.77 -10.82
C PHE A 61 12.52 -3.46 -10.31
N TYR A 62 12.60 -3.97 -9.08
CA TYR A 62 11.46 -4.64 -8.44
C TYR A 62 10.39 -3.63 -8.03
N ASP A 63 10.83 -2.48 -7.53
CA ASP A 63 10.03 -1.31 -7.26
C ASP A 63 10.54 -0.16 -8.14
N MET A 64 9.64 0.45 -8.91
CA MET A 64 9.99 1.62 -9.74
C MET A 64 10.16 2.89 -8.90
N ALA A 65 9.65 2.91 -7.66
CA ALA A 65 9.85 3.99 -6.69
C ALA A 65 11.11 3.80 -5.84
N ASN A 66 11.60 2.56 -5.69
CA ASN A 66 12.79 2.23 -4.90
C ASN A 66 13.80 1.45 -5.74
N ASP A 67 14.82 2.15 -6.23
CA ASP A 67 15.84 1.60 -7.13
C ASP A 67 16.94 0.81 -6.41
N THR A 68 16.80 0.50 -5.11
CA THR A 68 17.85 -0.12 -4.29
C THR A 68 18.31 -1.48 -4.81
N TYR A 69 17.43 -2.27 -5.44
CA TYR A 69 17.77 -3.60 -5.97
C TYR A 69 17.23 -3.78 -7.39
N PHE A 70 17.99 -4.47 -8.23
CA PHE A 70 17.57 -4.84 -9.58
C PHE A 70 17.81 -6.32 -9.87
N ALA A 71 16.98 -6.88 -10.74
CA ALA A 71 17.17 -8.15 -11.43
C ALA A 71 17.75 -7.90 -12.83
N SER A 72 18.54 -8.84 -13.33
CA SER A 72 19.05 -8.78 -14.69
C SER A 72 19.40 -10.19 -15.21
N VAL A 73 19.68 -10.27 -16.52
CA VAL A 73 20.07 -11.51 -17.19
C VAL A 73 21.38 -11.30 -17.92
N LYS A 74 22.41 -12.06 -17.51
CA LYS A 74 23.70 -12.09 -18.17
C LYS A 74 23.71 -13.18 -19.24
N PHE A 75 23.74 -12.76 -20.49
CA PHE A 75 23.82 -13.68 -21.61
C PHE A 75 25.28 -14.13 -21.86
N PRO A 76 25.51 -15.39 -22.30
CA PRO A 76 26.83 -15.85 -22.70
C PRO A 76 27.48 -14.95 -23.77
N LYS A 77 28.80 -14.75 -23.68
CA LYS A 77 29.54 -13.80 -24.54
C LYS A 77 29.45 -14.10 -26.05
N ASN A 78 29.15 -15.34 -26.42
CA ASN A 78 29.01 -15.80 -27.81
C ASN A 78 27.63 -15.51 -28.42
N VAL A 79 26.69 -14.95 -27.66
CA VAL A 79 25.32 -14.65 -28.12
C VAL A 79 25.29 -13.36 -28.95
N LYS A 80 24.88 -13.48 -30.22
CA LYS A 80 24.73 -12.38 -31.18
C LYS A 80 23.31 -11.77 -31.20
N LEU A 81 22.78 -11.41 -30.03
CA LEU A 81 21.50 -10.69 -29.92
C LEU A 81 21.72 -9.17 -29.95
N THR A 82 20.79 -8.42 -30.54
CA THR A 82 20.77 -6.96 -30.42
C THR A 82 20.43 -6.53 -29.00
N ARG A 83 20.66 -5.25 -28.66
CA ARG A 83 20.35 -4.69 -27.34
C ARG A 83 18.87 -4.87 -26.99
N ASP A 84 17.98 -4.49 -27.90
CA ASP A 84 16.53 -4.61 -27.71
C ASP A 84 16.10 -6.07 -27.57
N GLN A 85 16.69 -6.98 -28.35
CA GLN A 85 16.41 -8.42 -28.23
C GLN A 85 16.89 -9.00 -26.90
N LYS A 86 18.03 -8.53 -26.38
CA LYS A 86 18.52 -8.93 -25.05
C LYS A 86 17.60 -8.42 -23.96
N GLN A 87 17.13 -7.17 -24.06
CA GLN A 87 16.20 -6.60 -23.10
C GLN A 87 14.85 -7.33 -23.12
N GLU A 88 14.25 -7.52 -24.30
CA GLU A 88 12.98 -8.25 -24.46
C GLU A 88 13.09 -9.69 -23.93
N LEU A 89 14.17 -10.40 -24.30
CA LEU A 89 14.39 -11.76 -23.82
C LEU A 89 14.68 -11.82 -22.32
N ALA A 90 15.43 -10.85 -21.78
CA ALA A 90 15.69 -10.76 -20.35
C ALA A 90 14.39 -10.52 -19.56
N TYR A 91 13.51 -9.65 -20.06
CA TYR A 91 12.18 -9.44 -19.49
C TYR A 91 11.39 -10.74 -19.48
N ILE A 92 11.28 -11.44 -20.62
CA ILE A 92 10.55 -12.72 -20.70
C ILE A 92 11.13 -13.76 -19.72
N LEU A 93 12.45 -13.90 -19.65
CA LEU A 93 13.08 -14.87 -18.75
C LEU A 93 12.86 -14.54 -17.29
N LEU A 94 12.94 -13.27 -16.92
CA LEU A 94 12.69 -12.81 -15.56
C LEU A 94 11.21 -12.87 -15.22
N ASP A 95 10.31 -12.60 -16.16
CA ASP A 95 8.86 -12.70 -15.99
C ASP A 95 8.47 -14.16 -15.80
N GLU A 96 8.82 -15.05 -16.74
CA GLU A 96 8.60 -16.50 -16.64
C GLU A 96 9.22 -17.09 -15.36
N ARG A 97 10.45 -16.69 -15.00
CA ARG A 97 11.08 -17.17 -13.77
C ARG A 97 10.53 -16.51 -12.51
N GLY A 98 10.13 -15.24 -12.60
CA GLY A 98 9.54 -14.42 -11.54
C GLY A 98 8.14 -14.91 -11.19
N SER A 99 7.36 -15.36 -12.16
CA SER A 99 6.13 -16.11 -11.94
C SER A 99 6.35 -17.46 -11.22
N ILE A 100 7.59 -17.95 -11.16
CA ILE A 100 8.03 -19.17 -10.45
C ILE A 100 8.82 -18.81 -9.16
N GLY A 101 8.74 -17.56 -8.71
CA GLY A 101 9.30 -17.07 -7.43
C GLY A 101 8.26 -17.05 -6.31
N SER A 102 8.74 -17.14 -5.07
CA SER A 102 7.90 -16.99 -3.87
C SER A 102 7.42 -15.55 -3.71
N TYR A 103 6.14 -15.38 -3.37
CA TYR A 103 5.58 -14.16 -2.83
C TYR A 103 5.42 -14.33 -1.33
N SER A 104 5.78 -13.33 -0.56
CA SER A 104 5.36 -13.19 0.83
C SER A 104 4.42 -12.00 0.91
N PHE A 105 3.15 -12.26 1.18
CA PHE A 105 2.25 -11.23 1.67
C PHE A 105 2.57 -10.97 3.13
N LYS A 106 2.25 -9.78 3.65
CA LYS A 106 2.12 -9.59 5.10
C LYS A 106 0.99 -10.49 5.59
N THR A 107 1.34 -11.72 5.98
CA THR A 107 0.42 -12.66 6.61
C THR A 107 1.02 -13.07 7.94
N HIS A 108 0.27 -12.86 9.02
CA HIS A 108 0.68 -13.31 10.35
C HIS A 108 0.88 -14.83 10.36
N ILE A 109 1.99 -15.29 10.96
CA ILE A 109 2.34 -16.71 11.18
C ILE A 109 1.21 -17.53 11.81
N ASN A 110 0.39 -16.90 12.63
CA ASN A 110 -0.76 -17.53 13.29
C ASN A 110 -1.94 -17.80 12.33
N ARG A 111 -1.85 -17.41 11.05
CA ARG A 111 -2.85 -17.73 10.00
C ARG A 111 -2.60 -19.12 9.40
N LYS A 112 -2.54 -20.18 10.22
CA LYS A 112 -2.79 -21.55 9.72
C LYS A 112 -4.26 -21.64 9.31
N ASN A 113 -4.55 -21.30 8.06
CA ASN A 113 -5.90 -21.06 7.57
C ASN A 113 -6.63 -22.38 7.23
N ASN A 114 -7.02 -23.13 8.27
CA ASN A 114 -7.98 -24.25 8.15
C ASN A 114 -9.43 -23.77 8.02
N PHE A 115 -9.67 -22.45 8.04
CA PHE A 115 -11.00 -21.87 7.94
C PHE A 115 -11.45 -21.81 6.48
N ASN A 116 -12.56 -22.47 6.19
CA ASN A 116 -13.22 -22.39 4.89
C ASN A 116 -14.54 -21.62 5.06
N PRO A 117 -14.63 -20.34 4.64
CA PRO A 117 -15.78 -19.49 4.93
C PRO A 117 -17.08 -20.09 4.41
N LYS A 118 -17.08 -20.65 3.19
CA LYS A 118 -18.22 -21.32 2.57
C LYS A 118 -18.72 -22.50 3.40
N LYS A 119 -17.85 -23.46 3.70
CA LYS A 119 -18.24 -24.67 4.46
C LYS A 119 -18.70 -24.34 5.88
N SER A 120 -18.09 -23.34 6.50
CA SER A 120 -18.48 -22.90 7.84
C SER A 120 -19.81 -22.16 7.83
N LEU A 121 -20.05 -21.31 6.81
CA LEU A 121 -21.32 -20.61 6.62
C LEU A 121 -22.49 -21.59 6.39
N GLU A 122 -22.27 -22.63 5.57
CA GLU A 122 -23.25 -23.69 5.31
C GLU A 122 -23.66 -24.48 6.59
N ARG A 123 -22.84 -24.44 7.65
CA ARG A 123 -23.15 -25.07 8.94
C ARG A 123 -23.99 -24.18 9.85
N LEU A 124 -23.98 -22.87 9.62
CA LEU A 124 -24.77 -21.92 10.40
C LEU A 124 -26.25 -22.07 10.05
N LYS A 125 -27.09 -22.27 11.07
CA LYS A 125 -28.54 -22.34 10.93
C LYS A 125 -29.13 -20.97 11.20
N PHE A 126 -29.21 -20.15 10.15
CA PHE A 126 -29.78 -18.80 10.24
C PHE A 126 -31.26 -18.83 10.66
N PRO A 127 -31.64 -18.05 11.68
CA PRO A 127 -33.05 -17.76 11.99
C PRO A 127 -33.76 -17.07 10.82
N ASP A 128 -35.06 -17.31 10.64
CA ASP A 128 -35.85 -16.78 9.51
C ASP A 128 -35.87 -15.23 9.43
N ASN A 129 -35.68 -14.56 10.56
CA ASN A 129 -35.68 -13.10 10.70
C ASN A 129 -34.26 -12.54 10.98
N PHE A 130 -33.22 -13.28 10.62
CA PHE A 130 -31.85 -12.84 10.84
C PHE A 130 -31.51 -11.60 10.01
N ASP A 131 -31.01 -10.56 10.66
CA ASP A 131 -30.40 -9.38 10.07
C ASP A 131 -28.94 -9.33 10.51
N VAL A 132 -28.01 -9.04 9.61
CA VAL A 132 -26.58 -8.90 9.95
C VAL A 132 -26.33 -7.83 11.02
N LYS A 133 -27.23 -6.85 11.15
CA LYS A 133 -27.18 -5.77 12.15
C LYS A 133 -27.80 -6.14 13.50
N SER A 134 -28.40 -7.33 13.61
CA SER A 134 -29.04 -7.79 14.85
C SER A 134 -28.06 -8.01 16.00
N ILE A 135 -26.77 -8.20 15.70
CA ILE A 135 -25.70 -8.37 16.65
C ILE A 135 -24.71 -7.20 16.53
N PRO A 136 -24.51 -6.38 17.57
CA PRO A 136 -23.66 -5.19 17.51
C PRO A 136 -22.23 -5.47 17.04
N SER A 137 -21.60 -4.45 16.44
CA SER A 137 -20.25 -4.54 15.88
C SER A 137 -19.15 -4.68 16.94
N TYR A 138 -19.36 -4.17 18.15
CA TYR A 138 -18.38 -4.26 19.25
C TYR A 138 -18.32 -5.66 19.87
N VAL A 139 -19.33 -6.51 19.62
CA VAL A 139 -19.39 -7.85 20.20
C VAL A 139 -18.38 -8.76 19.50
N GLY A 140 -17.38 -9.23 20.25
CA GLY A 140 -16.34 -10.11 19.77
C GLY A 140 -16.77 -11.57 19.59
N PRO A 141 -15.82 -12.47 19.31
CA PRO A 141 -16.04 -13.91 19.32
C PRO A 141 -16.25 -14.47 20.73
N ILE A 142 -15.70 -13.82 21.76
CA ILE A 142 -16.00 -14.08 23.18
C ILE A 142 -17.07 -13.06 23.59
N ILE A 143 -18.19 -13.55 24.12
CA ILE A 143 -19.38 -12.73 24.40
C ILE A 143 -19.69 -12.81 25.89
N ASP A 144 -19.71 -11.65 26.55
CA ASP A 144 -20.06 -11.57 27.95
C ASP A 144 -21.56 -11.86 28.16
N GLU A 145 -21.91 -12.35 29.36
CA GLU A 145 -23.31 -12.67 29.70
C GLU A 145 -24.28 -11.49 29.52
N PRO A 146 -23.94 -10.23 29.88
CA PRO A 146 -24.82 -9.09 29.66
C PRO A 146 -25.15 -8.86 28.18
N ASP A 147 -24.15 -8.86 27.30
CA ASP A 147 -24.34 -8.68 25.86
C ASP A 147 -25.14 -9.84 25.26
N MET A 148 -24.84 -11.08 25.66
CA MET A 148 -25.59 -12.26 25.22
C MET A 148 -27.07 -12.15 25.60
N ASN A 149 -27.37 -11.75 26.85
CA ASN A 149 -28.74 -11.59 27.31
C ASN A 149 -29.46 -10.48 26.53
N GLU A 150 -28.82 -9.33 26.30
CA GLU A 150 -29.40 -8.24 25.54
C GLU A 150 -29.70 -8.63 24.08
N ILE A 151 -28.79 -9.37 23.43
CA ILE A 151 -28.98 -9.89 22.07
C ILE A 151 -30.20 -10.82 22.00
N LEU A 152 -30.33 -11.75 22.97
CA LEU A 152 -31.43 -12.71 23.01
C LEU A 152 -32.77 -12.05 23.38
N GLU A 153 -32.76 -11.03 24.24
CA GLU A 153 -33.96 -10.23 24.55
C GLU A 153 -34.48 -9.47 23.32
N LYS A 154 -33.57 -8.85 22.56
CA LYS A 154 -33.91 -8.13 21.32
C LYS A 154 -34.27 -9.08 20.17
N ASN A 155 -33.73 -10.30 20.18
CA ASN A 155 -33.94 -11.29 19.12
C ASN A 155 -34.37 -12.65 19.71
N PRO A 156 -35.65 -12.81 20.12
CA PRO A 156 -36.12 -14.02 20.82
C PRO A 156 -36.06 -15.32 20.01
N THR A 157 -35.87 -15.24 18.69
CA THR A 157 -35.73 -16.38 17.78
C THR A 157 -34.30 -16.93 17.76
N PHE A 158 -33.33 -16.20 18.33
CA PHE A 158 -31.94 -16.61 18.31
C PHE A 158 -31.67 -17.61 19.42
N THR A 159 -30.76 -18.54 19.17
CA THR A 159 -30.23 -19.43 20.21
C THR A 159 -28.86 -18.95 20.63
N LYS A 160 -28.49 -19.14 21.90
CA LYS A 160 -27.14 -18.82 22.40
C LYS A 160 -26.04 -19.42 21.51
N GLN A 161 -26.21 -20.70 21.14
CA GLN A 161 -25.29 -21.41 20.25
C GLN A 161 -25.15 -20.73 18.88
N PHE A 162 -26.25 -20.29 18.28
CA PHE A 162 -26.20 -19.60 16.98
C PHE A 162 -25.42 -18.29 17.09
N VAL A 163 -25.66 -17.50 18.14
CA VAL A 163 -24.96 -16.22 18.36
C VAL A 163 -23.46 -16.45 18.51
N GLU A 164 -23.06 -17.43 19.34
CA GLU A 164 -21.64 -17.82 19.52
C GLU A 164 -21.00 -18.27 18.19
N ASP A 165 -21.65 -19.20 17.48
CA ASP A 165 -21.13 -19.75 16.22
C ASP A 165 -21.01 -18.68 15.14
N TYR A 166 -22.00 -17.77 15.04
CA TYR A 166 -21.99 -16.68 14.08
C TYR A 166 -20.95 -15.61 14.43
N CYS A 167 -20.83 -15.21 15.69
CA CYS A 167 -19.80 -14.26 16.15
C CYS A 167 -18.39 -14.79 15.89
N TYR A 168 -18.16 -16.08 16.17
CA TYR A 168 -16.91 -16.74 15.83
C TYR A 168 -16.68 -16.79 14.31
N TRP A 169 -17.71 -17.12 13.52
CA TRP A 169 -17.61 -17.16 12.06
C TRP A 169 -17.26 -15.80 11.46
N ARG A 170 -17.96 -14.72 11.85
CA ARG A 170 -17.68 -13.37 11.34
C ARG A 170 -16.30 -12.89 11.75
N TYR A 171 -15.85 -13.18 12.98
CA TYR A 171 -14.48 -12.88 13.44
C TYR A 171 -13.43 -13.57 12.56
N ARG A 172 -13.61 -14.87 12.30
CA ARG A 172 -12.69 -15.63 11.42
C ARG A 172 -12.73 -15.15 9.97
N LEU A 173 -13.89 -14.69 9.49
CA LEU A 173 -14.05 -14.14 8.15
C LEU A 173 -13.27 -12.83 7.97
N VAL A 174 -13.44 -11.86 8.88
CA VAL A 174 -12.80 -10.53 8.75
C VAL A 174 -11.27 -10.56 8.94
N ARG A 175 -10.75 -11.67 9.47
CA ARG A 175 -9.31 -11.97 9.53
C ARG A 175 -8.72 -12.45 8.19
N MET A 176 -9.56 -12.79 7.22
CA MET A 176 -9.11 -13.06 5.85
C MET A 176 -8.78 -11.75 5.15
N HIS A 177 -8.05 -11.82 4.03
CA HIS A 177 -7.82 -10.63 3.21
C HIS A 177 -9.16 -10.13 2.64
N PRO A 178 -9.42 -8.80 2.50
CA PRO A 178 -10.71 -8.29 2.05
C PRO A 178 -11.19 -8.86 0.71
N THR A 179 -10.27 -9.13 -0.22
CA THR A 179 -10.62 -9.78 -1.49
C THR A 179 -11.17 -11.20 -1.34
N ASP A 180 -10.81 -11.89 -0.25
CA ASP A 180 -11.19 -13.28 -0.03
C ASP A 180 -12.57 -13.40 0.64
N PHE A 181 -12.98 -12.39 1.41
CA PHE A 181 -14.29 -12.36 2.05
C PHE A 181 -15.35 -11.54 1.29
N GLU A 182 -14.98 -10.85 0.20
CA GLU A 182 -15.86 -10.00 -0.61
C GLU A 182 -17.20 -10.67 -0.99
N SER A 183 -17.18 -11.96 -1.34
CA SER A 183 -18.40 -12.70 -1.71
C SER A 183 -19.36 -12.97 -0.54
N TYR A 184 -18.98 -12.60 0.69
CA TYR A 184 -19.74 -12.86 1.91
C TYR A 184 -20.20 -11.56 2.60
N LEU A 185 -20.04 -10.40 1.97
CA LEU A 185 -20.48 -9.10 2.53
C LEU A 185 -21.97 -9.09 2.90
N ASP A 186 -22.82 -9.84 2.19
CA ASP A 186 -24.26 -9.96 2.50
C ASP A 186 -24.55 -10.68 3.84
N TYR A 187 -23.54 -11.34 4.43
CA TYR A 187 -23.66 -12.14 5.65
C TYR A 187 -22.96 -11.53 6.85
N VAL A 188 -22.37 -10.33 6.72
CA VAL A 188 -21.66 -9.66 7.81
C VAL A 188 -21.96 -8.16 7.77
N ASP A 189 -22.21 -7.57 8.93
CA ASP A 189 -22.43 -6.13 9.01
C ASP A 189 -21.11 -5.39 8.71
N PHE A 190 -21.18 -4.40 7.83
CA PHE A 190 -19.99 -3.64 7.43
C PHE A 190 -19.42 -2.84 8.62
N SER A 191 -20.24 -2.48 9.61
CA SER A 191 -19.76 -1.90 10.86
C SER A 191 -18.80 -2.84 11.61
N TYR A 192 -19.05 -4.16 11.59
CA TYR A 192 -18.14 -5.16 12.18
C TYR A 192 -16.83 -5.26 11.37
N ILE A 193 -16.90 -5.18 10.04
CA ILE A 193 -15.70 -5.12 9.19
C ILE A 193 -14.86 -3.89 9.55
N CYS A 194 -15.49 -2.71 9.65
CA CYS A 194 -14.83 -1.48 10.05
C CYS A 194 -14.19 -1.58 11.44
N TYR A 195 -14.81 -2.32 12.37
CA TYR A 195 -14.29 -2.53 13.72
C TYR A 195 -13.06 -3.44 13.75
N ALA A 196 -13.16 -4.62 13.12
CA ALA A 196 -12.30 -5.76 13.42
C ALA A 196 -11.34 -6.15 12.28
N CYS A 197 -11.54 -5.65 11.06
CA CYS A 197 -10.64 -5.96 9.95
C CYS A 197 -9.45 -4.98 9.93
N ASP A 198 -8.27 -5.48 10.27
CA ASP A 198 -7.02 -4.70 10.31
C ASP A 198 -6.36 -4.56 8.93
N GLN A 199 -6.92 -5.13 7.85
CA GLN A 199 -6.34 -5.13 6.50
C GLN A 199 -7.06 -4.20 5.51
N LEU A 200 -8.02 -3.40 5.98
CA LEU A 200 -8.74 -2.47 5.11
C LEU A 200 -7.76 -1.43 4.55
N SER A 201 -7.71 -1.34 3.22
CA SER A 201 -6.99 -0.28 2.51
C SER A 201 -7.91 0.91 2.26
N GLU A 202 -7.32 2.10 2.11
CA GLU A 202 -8.09 3.30 1.77
C GLU A 202 -8.87 3.12 0.46
N LYS A 203 -8.29 2.47 -0.54
CA LYS A 203 -8.97 2.16 -1.82
C LYS A 203 -10.21 1.27 -1.61
N TYR A 204 -10.11 0.28 -0.73
CA TYR A 204 -11.25 -0.59 -0.37
C TYR A 204 -12.36 0.21 0.31
N LEU A 205 -12.02 1.06 1.28
CA LEU A 205 -12.98 1.93 1.96
C LEU A 205 -13.64 2.92 0.99
N ILE A 206 -12.89 3.49 0.05
CA ILE A 206 -13.45 4.35 -1.01
C ILE A 206 -14.42 3.57 -1.89
N HIS A 207 -14.09 2.33 -2.27
CA HIS A 207 -14.96 1.50 -3.10
C HIS A 207 -16.31 1.24 -2.44
N HIS A 208 -16.31 0.99 -1.12
CA HIS A 208 -17.49 0.69 -0.32
C HIS A 208 -18.00 1.88 0.50
N ILE A 209 -17.71 3.13 0.10
CA ILE A 209 -17.90 4.31 0.97
C ILE A 209 -19.31 4.46 1.56
N GLU A 210 -20.34 4.02 0.83
CA GLU A 210 -21.74 4.06 1.25
C GLU A 210 -22.09 3.05 2.36
N GLN A 211 -21.29 1.99 2.50
CA GLN A 211 -21.43 0.95 3.54
C GLN A 211 -20.53 1.23 4.75
N VAL A 212 -19.50 2.07 4.61
CA VAL A 212 -18.52 2.35 5.67
C VAL A 212 -19.20 2.99 6.89
N ASP A 213 -19.04 2.37 8.05
CA ASP A 213 -19.45 2.94 9.31
C ASP A 213 -18.31 3.71 9.99
N PHE A 214 -18.28 5.02 9.74
CA PHE A 214 -17.29 5.92 10.34
C PHE A 214 -17.35 5.97 11.87
N THR A 215 -18.51 5.70 12.47
CA THR A 215 -18.66 5.69 13.94
C THR A 215 -17.87 4.54 14.56
N THR A 216 -17.75 3.42 13.84
CA THR A 216 -17.01 2.25 14.29
C THR A 216 -15.57 2.27 13.79
N LEU A 217 -15.33 2.75 12.57
CA LEU A 217 -13.99 2.82 11.97
C LEU A 217 -13.00 3.66 12.79
N GLN A 218 -13.46 4.66 13.55
CA GLN A 218 -12.62 5.49 14.42
C GLN A 218 -11.94 4.72 15.57
N PHE A 219 -12.27 3.44 15.77
CA PHE A 219 -11.65 2.57 16.78
C PHE A 219 -10.67 1.55 16.16
N ASN A 220 -10.53 1.53 14.83
CA ASN A 220 -9.63 0.61 14.13
C ASN A 220 -8.27 1.28 13.86
N TYR A 221 -7.45 1.36 14.90
CA TYR A 221 -6.16 2.07 14.86
C TYR A 221 -5.19 1.56 13.78
N PRO A 222 -5.07 0.24 13.52
CA PRO A 222 -4.21 -0.25 12.44
C PRO A 222 -4.64 0.22 11.05
N VAL A 223 -5.94 0.42 10.83
CA VAL A 223 -6.42 1.03 9.57
C VAL A 223 -6.17 2.53 9.58
N LEU A 224 -6.54 3.24 10.65
CA LEU A 224 -6.37 4.69 10.76
C LEU A 224 -4.93 5.16 10.57
N SER A 225 -3.95 4.38 11.03
CA SER A 225 -2.51 4.69 10.89
C SER A 225 -2.04 4.75 9.44
N ARG A 226 -2.75 4.09 8.51
CA ARG A 226 -2.35 3.98 7.09
C ARG A 226 -3.18 4.87 6.15
N LEU A 227 -4.19 5.57 6.66
CA LEU A 227 -5.05 6.42 5.85
C LEU A 227 -4.37 7.75 5.55
N SER A 228 -4.59 8.26 4.34
CA SER A 228 -4.16 9.59 3.94
C SER A 228 -4.85 10.66 4.78
N ALA A 229 -4.21 11.82 4.90
CA ALA A 229 -4.80 12.99 5.55
C ALA A 229 -6.14 13.41 4.93
N SER A 230 -6.32 13.20 3.62
CA SER A 230 -7.59 13.43 2.93
C SER A 230 -8.71 12.56 3.51
N PHE A 231 -8.45 11.26 3.67
CA PHE A 231 -9.45 10.33 4.19
C PHE A 231 -9.65 10.48 5.69
N LYS A 232 -8.59 10.70 6.48
CA LYS A 232 -8.69 11.02 7.91
C LYS A 232 -9.57 12.26 8.13
N LYS A 233 -9.35 13.32 7.37
CA LYS A 233 -10.21 14.51 7.40
C LYS A 233 -11.67 14.17 7.05
N TYR A 234 -11.88 13.34 6.04
CA TYR A 234 -13.23 12.91 5.66
C TYR A 234 -13.93 12.15 6.81
N ILE A 235 -13.21 11.28 7.53
CA ILE A 235 -13.74 10.59 8.73
C ILE A 235 -14.23 11.62 9.75
N ILE A 236 -13.39 12.61 10.09
CA ILE A 236 -13.73 13.67 11.04
C ILE A 236 -14.98 14.43 10.59
N ASP A 237 -15.05 14.82 9.32
CA ASP A 237 -16.20 15.53 8.77
C ASP A 237 -17.48 14.67 8.87
N GLN A 238 -17.40 13.36 8.61
CA GLN A 238 -18.54 12.44 8.78
C GLN A 238 -18.96 12.29 10.25
N LEU A 239 -18.02 12.20 11.18
CA LEU A 239 -18.32 12.13 12.62
C LEU A 239 -19.02 13.40 13.11
N LYS A 240 -18.54 14.58 12.67
CA LYS A 240 -19.18 15.87 12.95
C LYS A 240 -20.59 15.94 12.37
N LEU A 241 -20.78 15.52 11.12
CA LEU A 241 -22.08 15.52 10.45
C LEU A 241 -23.10 14.62 11.16
N LYS A 242 -22.66 13.48 11.69
CA LYS A 242 -23.51 12.55 12.46
C LYS A 242 -23.70 12.95 13.93
N ASN A 243 -23.03 14.00 14.40
CA ASN A 243 -22.99 14.43 15.80
C ASN A 243 -22.61 13.29 16.76
N VAL A 244 -21.62 12.49 16.36
CA VAL A 244 -21.10 11.34 17.11
C VAL A 244 -19.93 11.80 17.97
N LYS A 245 -19.82 11.28 19.20
CA LYS A 245 -18.65 11.53 20.05
C LYS A 245 -17.40 10.98 19.35
N MET A 246 -16.40 11.84 19.16
CA MET A 246 -15.11 11.42 18.63
C MET A 246 -14.36 10.58 19.65
N ASN A 247 -13.51 9.71 19.15
CA ASN A 247 -12.62 8.92 19.98
C ASN A 247 -11.71 9.84 20.81
N ASP A 248 -11.67 9.59 22.12
CA ASP A 248 -10.92 10.39 23.09
C ASP A 248 -9.41 10.41 22.79
N HIS A 249 -8.88 9.42 22.04
CA HIS A 249 -7.47 9.39 21.64
C HIS A 249 -7.04 10.56 20.76
N PHE A 250 -7.90 11.04 19.84
CA PHE A 250 -7.55 12.13 18.91
C PHE A 250 -8.51 13.33 18.97
N ALA A 251 -9.55 13.28 19.82
CA ALA A 251 -10.59 14.31 19.88
C ALA A 251 -10.03 15.71 20.17
N ASP A 252 -8.98 15.80 20.98
CA ASP A 252 -8.36 17.07 21.40
C ASP A 252 -7.25 17.54 20.44
N GLU A 253 -6.79 16.69 19.51
CA GLU A 253 -5.68 16.97 18.61
C GLU A 253 -5.94 16.50 17.16
N ILE A 254 -7.11 16.86 16.65
CA ILE A 254 -7.59 16.45 15.33
C ILE A 254 -6.60 16.79 14.20
N ASP A 255 -5.98 17.97 14.25
CA ASP A 255 -5.05 18.41 13.21
C ASP A 255 -3.78 17.55 13.21
N THR A 256 -3.24 17.22 14.39
CA THR A 256 -2.12 16.28 14.54
C THR A 256 -2.49 14.90 13.99
N PHE A 257 -3.65 14.36 14.36
CA PHE A 257 -4.12 13.07 13.84
C PHE A 257 -4.19 13.04 12.31
N ILE A 258 -4.67 14.12 11.68
CA ILE A 258 -4.79 14.23 10.23
C ILE A 258 -3.41 14.33 9.57
N GLU A 259 -2.50 15.13 10.12
CA GLU A 259 -1.22 15.49 9.48
C GLU A 259 -0.10 14.46 9.74
N ASP A 260 -0.08 13.84 10.91
CA ASP A 260 0.95 12.87 11.29
C ASP A 260 0.65 11.46 10.73
N GLU A 261 1.52 10.98 9.84
CA GLU A 261 1.46 9.63 9.28
C GLU A 261 1.80 8.54 10.32
N THR A 262 2.44 8.91 11.43
CA THR A 262 2.92 7.98 12.46
C THR A 262 2.02 7.89 13.69
N TYR A 263 0.95 8.69 13.75
CA TYR A 263 0.09 8.88 14.93
C TYR A 263 -0.38 7.58 15.61
N PHE A 264 -0.72 6.56 14.83
CA PHE A 264 -1.12 5.23 15.32
C PHE A 264 -0.20 4.10 14.83
N SER A 265 1.05 4.42 14.48
CA SER A 265 2.00 3.46 13.91
C SER A 265 2.35 2.30 14.86
N GLU A 266 2.16 2.47 16.17
CA GLU A 266 2.35 1.44 17.20
C GLU A 266 1.28 0.32 17.16
N TYR A 267 0.13 0.57 16.53
CA TYR A 267 -0.95 -0.42 16.42
C TYR A 267 -0.83 -1.21 15.12
N GLY A 268 -0.30 -2.43 15.22
CA GLY A 268 -0.04 -3.29 14.06
C GLY A 268 -1.19 -4.23 13.65
N TYR A 269 -2.00 -4.70 14.60
CA TYR A 269 -3.05 -5.70 14.36
C TYR A 269 -4.21 -5.59 15.37
N ILE A 270 -5.33 -6.27 15.08
CA ILE A 270 -6.47 -6.43 16.01
C ILE A 270 -6.63 -7.93 16.32
N ASP A 271 -6.59 -8.30 17.61
CA ASP A 271 -7.04 -9.61 18.06
C ASP A 271 -8.12 -9.45 19.15
N LEU A 272 -9.23 -10.17 18.98
CA LEU A 272 -10.38 -10.13 19.88
C LEU A 272 -10.50 -11.42 20.71
N LEU A 273 -9.50 -12.30 20.64
CA LEU A 273 -9.39 -13.55 21.39
C LEU A 273 -8.27 -13.50 22.43
N GLU A 274 -8.03 -12.35 23.07
CA GLU A 274 -7.00 -12.19 24.11
C GLU A 274 -7.21 -13.18 25.27
N ASP A 275 -6.64 -14.38 25.14
CA ASP A 275 -6.47 -15.41 26.17
C ASP A 275 -5.55 -16.51 25.62
N GLU A 276 -4.25 -16.22 25.55
CA GLU A 276 -3.17 -17.08 26.04
C GLU A 276 -1.88 -16.24 26.02
N GLU A 277 -1.19 -16.20 27.15
CA GLU A 277 0.19 -15.75 27.28
C GLU A 277 1.08 -16.61 26.38
N ASP A 278 1.05 -16.38 25.07
CA ASP A 278 2.16 -16.74 24.21
C ASP A 278 3.10 -15.54 24.23
N ASP A 279 4.26 -15.72 24.85
CA ASP A 279 5.41 -14.84 24.77
C ASP A 279 5.43 -14.17 23.39
N ILE A 280 5.24 -12.83 23.36
CA ILE A 280 5.40 -12.03 22.15
C ILE A 280 6.90 -12.04 21.83
N GLU A 281 7.38 -13.17 21.29
CA GLU A 281 8.67 -13.26 20.63
C GLU A 281 8.63 -12.22 19.51
N GLU A 282 9.59 -11.28 19.56
CA GLU A 282 9.83 -10.26 18.54
C GLU A 282 9.45 -10.75 17.15
N GLU A 283 8.61 -9.94 16.47
CA GLU A 283 8.06 -10.15 15.14
C GLU A 283 9.03 -10.85 14.17
N LEU A 284 9.04 -12.18 14.16
CA LEU A 284 9.69 -12.93 13.11
C LEU A 284 8.73 -12.91 11.91
N LEU A 285 9.01 -12.01 10.96
CA LEU A 285 8.48 -12.07 9.60
C LEU A 285 8.78 -13.43 8.98
N ASP A 286 7.87 -14.40 9.07
CA ASP A 286 8.02 -15.66 8.34
C ASP A 286 7.31 -15.59 6.99
N PHE A 287 8.08 -15.90 5.97
CA PHE A 287 7.67 -15.86 4.58
C PHE A 287 6.84 -17.13 4.32
N HIS A 288 5.51 -17.03 4.24
CA HIS A 288 4.71 -18.21 3.91
C HIS A 288 4.90 -18.61 2.44
N PHE A 289 5.43 -19.82 2.25
CA PHE A 289 5.80 -20.40 0.96
C PHE A 289 4.62 -21.15 0.34
N PHE A 290 4.32 -20.90 -0.93
CA PHE A 290 3.47 -21.80 -1.73
C PHE A 290 4.36 -22.89 -2.35
N GLU A 291 4.29 -24.10 -1.82
CA GLU A 291 4.82 -25.30 -2.50
C GLU A 291 3.87 -25.65 -3.65
N TYR A 292 4.37 -25.68 -4.89
CA TYR A 292 3.63 -26.30 -5.99
C TYR A 292 4.06 -27.76 -6.18
N ASP A 293 3.03 -28.60 -6.35
CA ASP A 293 3.13 -30.03 -6.57
C ASP A 293 3.97 -30.36 -7.81
N LEU A 294 4.82 -31.36 -7.63
CA LEU A 294 5.95 -31.69 -8.47
C LEU A 294 5.51 -32.73 -9.50
N GLY A 295 5.70 -32.43 -10.79
CA GLY A 295 5.54 -33.40 -11.87
C GLY A 295 6.33 -34.70 -11.65
N GLN A 296 5.96 -35.75 -12.39
CA GLN A 296 6.25 -37.18 -12.15
C GLN A 296 7.74 -37.62 -12.14
N TYR A 297 8.72 -36.74 -12.31
CA TYR A 297 10.13 -37.12 -12.39
C TYR A 297 11.00 -36.30 -11.42
N LYS A 298 11.10 -36.76 -10.17
CA LYS A 298 11.96 -36.16 -9.11
C LYS A 298 13.32 -36.87 -9.03
N TRP A 299 14.39 -36.10 -8.86
CA TRP A 299 15.70 -36.56 -8.36
C TRP A 299 15.78 -36.35 -6.84
N MET A 300 16.41 -37.28 -6.11
CA MET A 300 16.69 -37.11 -4.68
C MET A 300 17.78 -36.05 -4.47
N GLY A 301 17.50 -35.05 -3.63
CA GLY A 301 18.44 -33.97 -3.26
C GLY A 301 18.09 -32.56 -3.76
N SER A 302 16.94 -32.36 -4.42
CA SER A 302 16.49 -31.05 -4.88
C SER A 302 15.61 -30.34 -3.85
N GLU A 303 16.23 -29.78 -2.82
CA GLU A 303 15.57 -28.88 -1.86
C GLU A 303 16.14 -27.47 -1.99
N HIS A 304 15.41 -26.47 -1.49
CA HIS A 304 15.72 -25.03 -1.35
C HIS A 304 15.04 -24.08 -2.36
N LEU A 305 13.86 -23.57 -1.99
CA LEU A 305 13.39 -22.25 -2.41
C LEU A 305 14.45 -21.19 -2.08
N VAL A 306 14.68 -20.22 -2.96
CA VAL A 306 15.57 -19.09 -2.66
C VAL A 306 14.78 -18.06 -1.86
N LYS A 307 15.10 -17.91 -0.57
CA LYS A 307 14.53 -16.86 0.29
C LYS A 307 15.03 -15.48 -0.16
N GLY A 308 14.17 -14.46 -0.12
CA GLY A 308 14.58 -13.05 -0.29
C GLY A 308 14.68 -12.51 -1.72
N ILE A 309 14.11 -13.20 -2.73
CA ILE A 309 13.99 -12.63 -4.08
C ILE A 309 12.59 -12.02 -4.25
N PRO A 310 12.45 -10.70 -4.42
CA PRO A 310 11.19 -10.11 -4.84
C PRO A 310 10.82 -10.66 -6.23
N SER A 311 9.65 -11.27 -6.38
CA SER A 311 9.18 -11.70 -7.70
C SER A 311 8.74 -10.48 -8.52
N LEU A 312 8.92 -10.49 -9.85
CA LEU A 312 8.29 -9.48 -10.73
C LEU A 312 6.77 -9.43 -10.60
N ALA A 313 6.12 -10.50 -10.15
CA ALA A 313 4.68 -10.47 -9.89
C ALA A 313 4.31 -9.82 -8.55
N CYS A 314 5.28 -9.39 -7.73
CA CYS A 314 5.01 -8.38 -6.69
C CYS A 314 4.58 -7.06 -7.33
N GLN A 315 4.88 -6.79 -8.61
CA GLN A 315 4.35 -5.64 -9.34
C GLN A 315 2.84 -5.76 -9.59
N ILE A 316 2.26 -6.96 -9.48
CA ILE A 316 0.82 -7.21 -9.67
C ILE A 316 0.04 -6.86 -8.40
N TYR A 317 0.67 -6.83 -7.23
CA TYR A 317 0.01 -6.56 -5.95
C TYR A 317 0.60 -5.31 -5.29
N ASP A 318 -0.15 -4.67 -4.40
CA ASP A 318 0.42 -3.64 -3.51
C ASP A 318 0.94 -4.26 -2.21
N ASP A 319 1.53 -3.42 -1.35
CA ASP A 319 2.16 -3.85 -0.09
C ASP A 319 1.19 -4.48 0.92
N LEU A 320 -0.12 -4.32 0.70
CA LEU A 320 -1.18 -4.90 1.51
C LEU A 320 -1.74 -6.19 0.88
N GLY A 321 -1.31 -6.56 -0.33
CA GLY A 321 -1.75 -7.76 -1.03
C GLY A 321 -2.95 -7.54 -1.95
N PHE A 322 -3.38 -6.30 -2.20
CA PHE A 322 -4.42 -6.02 -3.20
C PHE A 322 -3.84 -6.06 -4.60
N LYS A 323 -4.55 -6.71 -5.51
CA LYS A 323 -4.19 -6.73 -6.93
C LYS A 323 -4.25 -5.31 -7.51
N LYS A 324 -3.15 -4.83 -8.09
CA LYS A 324 -3.11 -3.61 -8.88
C LYS A 324 -4.05 -3.76 -10.08
N LEU A 325 -4.87 -2.74 -10.26
CA LEU A 325 -5.89 -2.72 -11.31
C LEU A 325 -5.24 -2.54 -12.68
N THR A 326 -5.73 -3.29 -13.65
CA THR A 326 -5.43 -3.02 -15.06
C THR A 326 -6.11 -1.72 -15.50
N ASN A 327 -5.64 -1.13 -16.59
CA ASN A 327 -6.27 0.05 -17.21
C ASN A 327 -7.77 -0.12 -17.41
N LYS A 328 -8.22 -1.30 -17.88
CA LYS A 328 -9.63 -1.58 -18.16
C LYS A 328 -10.47 -1.68 -16.88
N GLU A 329 -9.95 -2.35 -15.85
CA GLU A 329 -10.61 -2.45 -14.55
C GLU A 329 -10.74 -1.05 -13.93
N MET A 330 -9.65 -0.26 -13.95
CA MET A 330 -9.65 1.10 -13.42
C MET A 330 -10.58 2.05 -14.19
N ASP A 331 -10.63 1.96 -15.53
CA ASP A 331 -11.57 2.76 -16.34
C ASP A 331 -13.02 2.45 -15.93
N THR A 332 -13.34 1.18 -15.66
CA THR A 332 -14.68 0.75 -15.22
C THR A 332 -15.00 1.34 -13.84
N ILE A 333 -14.05 1.26 -12.91
CA ILE A 333 -14.19 1.76 -11.54
C ILE A 333 -14.39 3.28 -11.52
N ILE A 334 -13.53 4.03 -12.22
CA ILE A 334 -13.62 5.49 -12.31
C ILE A 334 -14.95 5.94 -12.94
N ASN A 335 -15.53 5.15 -13.85
CA ASN A 335 -16.85 5.43 -14.44
C ASN A 335 -18.02 5.18 -13.48
N SER A 336 -17.87 4.26 -12.53
CA SER A 336 -18.92 3.95 -11.55
C SER A 336 -18.87 4.83 -10.30
N TYR A 337 -17.77 5.55 -10.07
CA TYR A 337 -17.57 6.31 -8.84
C TYR A 337 -18.40 7.59 -8.78
N THR A 338 -18.90 7.89 -7.59
CA THR A 338 -19.52 9.17 -7.25
C THR A 338 -18.47 10.28 -7.19
N GLU A 339 -18.89 11.54 -7.27
CA GLU A 339 -17.98 12.69 -7.14
C GLU A 339 -17.16 12.62 -5.84
N LYS A 340 -17.78 12.24 -4.72
CA LYS A 340 -17.08 12.07 -3.42
C LYS A 340 -15.98 11.01 -3.51
N GLN A 341 -16.27 9.85 -4.10
CA GLN A 341 -15.28 8.79 -4.28
C GLN A 341 -14.13 9.26 -5.18
N ILE A 342 -14.41 10.02 -6.24
CA ILE A 342 -13.38 10.60 -7.11
C ILE A 342 -12.51 11.59 -6.34
N VAL A 343 -13.09 12.46 -5.51
CA VAL A 343 -12.33 13.41 -4.67
C VAL A 343 -11.38 12.67 -3.73
N LEU A 344 -11.88 11.69 -2.99
CA LEU A 344 -11.07 10.90 -2.06
C LEU A 344 -9.98 10.13 -2.80
N LEU A 345 -10.33 9.47 -3.91
CA LEU A 345 -9.37 8.71 -4.71
C LEU A 345 -8.27 9.61 -5.27
N SER A 346 -8.61 10.81 -5.75
CA SER A 346 -7.66 11.77 -6.35
C SER A 346 -6.51 12.11 -5.41
N ALA A 347 -6.75 12.14 -4.09
CA ALA A 347 -5.74 12.40 -3.08
C ALA A 347 -4.64 11.32 -3.00
N VAL A 348 -4.92 10.09 -3.45
CA VAL A 348 -4.02 8.93 -3.28
C VAL A 348 -3.65 8.23 -4.59
N LEU A 349 -4.04 8.78 -5.73
CA LEU A 349 -3.69 8.22 -7.04
C LEU A 349 -2.20 8.36 -7.34
N GLU A 350 -1.60 7.28 -7.84
CA GLU A 350 -0.25 7.28 -8.40
C GLU A 350 -0.16 8.12 -9.69
N PRO A 351 1.04 8.62 -10.06
CA PRO A 351 1.23 9.53 -11.19
C PRO A 351 0.66 9.03 -12.53
N HIS A 352 0.75 7.73 -12.80
CA HIS A 352 0.24 7.17 -14.06
C HIS A 352 -1.29 7.28 -14.16
N TRP A 353 -2.01 7.11 -13.04
CA TRP A 353 -3.46 7.31 -12.98
C TRP A 353 -3.84 8.77 -13.01
N LEU A 354 -3.09 9.63 -12.29
CA LEU A 354 -3.28 11.08 -12.34
C LEU A 354 -3.19 11.60 -13.78
N HIS A 355 -2.18 11.15 -14.54
CA HIS A 355 -2.02 11.52 -15.94
C HIS A 355 -3.17 10.99 -16.83
N ARG A 356 -3.55 9.72 -16.67
CA ARG A 356 -4.62 9.08 -17.47
C ARG A 356 -5.96 9.76 -17.26
N TYR A 357 -6.30 10.09 -16.01
CA TYR A 357 -7.61 10.63 -15.62
C TYR A 357 -7.60 12.11 -15.29
N ARG A 358 -6.56 12.84 -15.69
CA ARG A 358 -6.38 14.30 -15.46
C ARG A 358 -7.61 15.16 -15.76
N ASP A 359 -8.47 14.77 -16.70
CA ASP A 359 -9.66 15.54 -17.08
C ASP A 359 -10.91 15.19 -16.23
N ARG A 360 -10.78 14.28 -15.26
CA ARG A 360 -11.88 13.73 -14.45
C ARG A 360 -11.64 13.76 -12.94
N ILE A 361 -10.38 13.79 -12.53
CA ILE A 361 -9.98 13.83 -11.13
C ILE A 361 -10.14 15.22 -10.54
N ASP A 362 -10.23 15.29 -9.21
CA ASP A 362 -10.27 16.55 -8.50
C ASP A 362 -8.84 17.05 -8.25
N TRP A 363 -8.38 18.00 -9.08
CA TRP A 363 -7.04 18.59 -8.95
C TRP A 363 -6.83 19.39 -7.68
N ARG A 364 -7.89 19.87 -7.02
CA ARG A 364 -7.77 20.50 -5.70
C ARG A 364 -7.33 19.47 -4.67
N ALA A 365 -7.95 18.29 -4.69
CA ALA A 365 -7.59 17.18 -3.82
C ALA A 365 -6.20 16.63 -4.15
N VAL A 366 -5.87 16.47 -5.44
CA VAL A 366 -4.53 16.08 -5.89
C VAL A 366 -3.49 17.04 -5.34
N CYS A 367 -3.60 18.33 -5.65
CA CYS A 367 -2.61 19.33 -5.24
C CYS A 367 -2.47 19.41 -3.73
N LYS A 368 -3.57 19.27 -2.97
CA LYS A 368 -3.54 19.42 -1.52
C LYS A 368 -2.97 18.22 -0.77
N TYR A 369 -3.25 16.99 -1.21
CA TYR A 369 -3.02 15.80 -0.38
C TYR A 369 -2.10 14.75 -1.01
N ASN A 370 -1.86 14.82 -2.32
CA ASN A 370 -1.16 13.74 -3.00
C ASN A 370 0.35 13.84 -2.78
N LYS A 371 0.93 12.78 -2.20
CA LYS A 371 2.36 12.66 -1.91
C LYS A 371 3.24 12.40 -3.13
N TYR A 372 2.66 11.91 -4.23
CA TYR A 372 3.41 11.53 -5.44
C TYR A 372 3.70 12.71 -6.39
N LEU A 373 3.42 13.93 -5.98
CA LEU A 373 3.66 15.11 -6.81
C LEU A 373 5.15 15.46 -6.79
N THR A 374 5.75 15.46 -7.98
CA THR A 374 7.15 15.82 -8.21
C THR A 374 7.23 17.00 -9.17
N ASP A 375 8.38 17.68 -9.20
CA ASP A 375 8.65 18.82 -10.09
C ASP A 375 8.31 18.53 -11.56
N ASP A 376 8.76 17.37 -12.06
CA ASP A 376 8.54 16.93 -13.44
C ASP A 376 7.05 16.71 -13.72
N PHE A 377 6.35 16.05 -12.79
CA PHE A 377 4.93 15.78 -12.93
C PHE A 377 4.13 17.08 -12.94
N LEU A 378 4.42 17.98 -11.99
CA LEU A 378 3.76 19.28 -11.89
C LEU A 378 4.05 20.14 -13.12
N THR A 379 5.30 20.20 -13.57
CA THR A 379 5.69 20.95 -14.77
C THR A 379 4.98 20.44 -16.02
N ALA A 380 4.81 19.12 -16.18
CA ALA A 380 4.07 18.53 -17.28
C ALA A 380 2.55 18.82 -17.25
N HIS A 381 2.00 19.13 -16.06
CA HIS A 381 0.56 19.28 -15.82
C HIS A 381 0.17 20.68 -15.32
N LEU A 382 1.01 21.70 -15.52
CA LEU A 382 0.83 23.08 -15.02
C LEU A 382 -0.58 23.63 -15.18
N LYS A 383 -1.23 23.38 -16.33
CA LYS A 383 -2.58 23.88 -16.62
C LYS A 383 -3.67 23.38 -15.66
N TYR A 384 -3.42 22.31 -14.92
CA TYR A 384 -4.37 21.75 -13.96
C TYR A 384 -4.03 22.10 -12.51
N ILE A 385 -2.83 22.59 -12.24
CA ILE A 385 -2.36 22.84 -10.88
C ILE A 385 -3.17 23.96 -10.25
N GLN A 386 -3.67 23.69 -9.05
CA GLN A 386 -4.27 24.69 -8.19
C GLN A 386 -3.25 25.08 -7.12
N PHE A 387 -2.48 26.15 -7.37
CA PHE A 387 -1.39 26.58 -6.48
C PHE A 387 -1.87 26.93 -5.06
N ASP A 388 -3.10 27.46 -4.92
CA ASP A 388 -3.72 27.66 -3.60
C ASP A 388 -3.85 26.36 -2.80
N ALA A 389 -4.19 25.25 -3.47
CA ALA A 389 -4.30 23.95 -2.83
C ALA A 389 -2.92 23.31 -2.61
N LEU A 390 -2.03 23.44 -3.60
CA LEU A 390 -0.66 22.94 -3.55
C LEU A 390 0.14 23.55 -2.39
N GLY A 391 -0.07 24.84 -2.12
CA GLY A 391 0.56 25.53 -1.00
C GLY A 391 0.28 24.92 0.38
N HIS A 392 -0.78 24.13 0.51
CA HIS A 392 -1.16 23.41 1.73
C HIS A 392 -0.76 21.94 1.74
N ASN A 393 0.01 21.47 0.75
CA ASN A 393 0.47 20.08 0.71
C ASN A 393 1.67 19.89 1.63
N LEU A 394 1.55 18.96 2.58
CA LEU A 394 2.60 18.64 3.55
C LEU A 394 3.39 17.37 3.18
N TRP A 395 2.96 16.66 2.13
CA TRP A 395 3.40 15.30 1.83
C TRP A 395 4.18 15.17 0.51
N CYS A 396 4.15 16.18 -0.36
CA CYS A 396 4.97 16.18 -1.57
C CYS A 396 6.35 16.81 -1.32
N GLU A 397 7.37 16.25 -1.97
CA GLU A 397 8.73 16.78 -1.96
C GLU A 397 9.01 17.51 -3.27
N LEU A 398 9.31 18.81 -3.19
CA LEU A 398 9.61 19.66 -4.33
C LEU A 398 10.99 20.28 -4.19
N SER A 399 11.68 20.52 -5.30
CA SER A 399 12.98 21.20 -5.24
C SER A 399 12.84 22.70 -4.98
N GLU A 400 13.91 23.29 -4.43
CA GLU A 400 14.09 24.74 -4.32
C GLU A 400 13.89 25.44 -5.68
N ASP A 401 14.47 24.90 -6.75
CA ASP A 401 14.32 25.43 -8.11
C ASP A 401 12.86 25.52 -8.55
N PHE A 402 12.04 24.51 -8.21
CA PHE A 402 10.61 24.53 -8.51
C PHE A 402 9.89 25.61 -7.69
N ILE A 403 10.18 25.68 -6.40
CA ILE A 403 9.55 26.65 -5.48
C ILE A 403 9.90 28.08 -5.91
N GLU A 404 11.16 28.39 -6.16
CA GLU A 404 11.59 29.72 -6.62
C GLU A 404 10.92 30.09 -7.95
N LYS A 405 10.92 29.16 -8.92
CA LYS A 405 10.34 29.40 -10.25
C LYS A 405 8.85 29.74 -10.19
N TYR A 406 8.10 29.11 -9.30
CA TYR A 406 6.65 29.30 -9.19
C TYR A 406 6.21 30.10 -7.95
N MET A 407 7.14 30.72 -7.22
CA MET A 407 6.88 31.47 -5.99
C MET A 407 5.67 32.41 -6.11
N ASN A 408 5.59 33.20 -7.18
CA ASN A 408 4.54 34.19 -7.40
C ASN A 408 3.14 33.60 -7.71
N HIS A 409 3.03 32.28 -7.92
CA HIS A 409 1.74 31.62 -8.16
C HIS A 409 1.04 31.20 -6.87
N PHE A 410 1.77 31.12 -5.75
CA PHE A 410 1.19 30.80 -4.45
C PHE A 410 0.49 32.02 -3.84
N ASN A 411 -0.49 31.76 -2.98
CA ASN A 411 -1.22 32.80 -2.25
C ASN A 411 -0.54 33.13 -0.92
N HIS A 412 0.24 34.21 -0.95
CA HIS A 412 1.03 34.71 0.18
C HIS A 412 0.28 35.62 1.15
N ASN A 413 -1.05 35.74 1.02
CA ASN A 413 -1.86 36.48 2.01
C ASN A 413 -1.90 35.77 3.36
N LYS A 414 -1.53 34.48 3.38
CA LYS A 414 -1.39 33.63 4.56
C LYS A 414 -0.07 32.87 4.45
N PRO A 415 0.41 32.29 5.56
CA PRO A 415 1.52 31.35 5.49
C PRO A 415 1.23 30.22 4.50
N VAL A 416 2.27 29.79 3.78
CA VAL A 416 2.21 28.72 2.77
C VAL A 416 3.00 27.52 3.29
N PRO A 417 2.33 26.54 3.94
CA PRO A 417 2.99 25.39 4.57
C PRO A 417 4.01 24.67 3.70
N LEU A 418 3.69 24.45 2.41
CA LEU A 418 4.59 23.80 1.48
C LEU A 418 5.93 24.54 1.35
N ILE A 419 5.90 25.87 1.27
CA ILE A 419 7.12 26.69 1.16
C ILE A 419 7.87 26.68 2.49
N ILE A 420 7.17 26.78 3.62
CA ILE A 420 7.80 26.81 4.94
C ILE A 420 8.52 25.48 5.23
N ARG A 421 7.93 24.34 4.85
CA ARG A 421 8.56 23.02 4.98
C ARG A 421 9.84 22.85 4.19
N HIS A 422 10.00 23.60 3.09
CA HIS A 422 11.17 23.57 2.22
C HIS A 422 11.98 24.86 2.32
N LEU A 423 11.79 25.63 3.40
CA LEU A 423 12.42 26.94 3.54
C LEU A 423 13.91 26.77 3.79
N THR A 424 14.71 27.39 2.94
CA THR A 424 16.16 27.56 3.13
C THR A 424 16.44 29.03 3.48
N GLU A 425 17.60 29.29 4.08
CA GLU A 425 18.10 30.65 4.30
C GLU A 425 18.05 31.47 2.99
N GLN A 426 18.45 30.85 1.87
CA GLN A 426 18.49 31.49 0.56
C GLN A 426 17.09 31.86 0.05
N ILE A 427 16.12 30.94 0.09
CA ILE A 427 14.72 31.23 -0.28
C ILE A 427 14.15 32.36 0.60
N TYR A 428 14.41 32.29 1.91
CA TYR A 428 13.92 33.30 2.85
C TYR A 428 14.49 34.68 2.54
N LEU A 429 15.80 34.81 2.31
CA LEU A 429 16.43 36.08 1.95
C LEU A 429 15.93 36.62 0.61
N ASN A 430 15.74 35.76 -0.39
CA ASN A 430 15.24 36.14 -1.71
C ASN A 430 13.78 36.64 -1.68
N HIS A 431 12.98 36.14 -0.74
CA HIS A 431 11.53 36.36 -0.69
C HIS A 431 11.01 36.85 0.67
N ARG A 432 11.86 37.50 1.48
CA ARG A 432 11.55 37.94 2.86
C ARG A 432 10.26 38.74 2.97
N ASP A 433 10.00 39.62 2.01
CA ASP A 433 8.79 40.48 2.02
C ASP A 433 7.50 39.70 1.69
N THR A 434 7.63 38.55 1.03
CA THR A 434 6.53 37.74 0.50
C THR A 434 6.16 36.63 1.46
N ILE A 435 7.15 35.89 1.98
CA ILE A 435 6.93 34.73 2.85
C ILE A 435 6.42 35.19 4.22
N LYS A 436 5.28 34.65 4.65
CA LYS A 436 4.72 34.90 5.98
C LYS A 436 5.08 33.73 6.90
N VAL A 437 6.07 33.93 7.76
CA VAL A 437 6.53 32.96 8.75
C VAL A 437 6.97 33.71 10.01
N ASP A 438 6.60 33.17 11.17
CA ASP A 438 7.09 33.58 12.49
C ASP A 438 7.78 32.39 13.18
N SER A 439 8.41 32.64 14.34
CA SER A 439 9.17 31.60 15.05
C SER A 439 8.31 30.42 15.49
N ASP A 440 7.06 30.66 15.91
CA ASP A 440 6.15 29.60 16.34
C ASP A 440 5.81 28.68 15.16
N LEU A 441 5.52 29.27 13.99
CA LEU A 441 5.21 28.52 12.78
C LEU A 441 6.44 27.80 12.21
N LEU A 442 7.62 28.42 12.27
CA LEU A 442 8.87 27.78 11.86
C LEU A 442 9.14 26.55 12.74
N TYR A 443 8.92 26.66 14.05
CA TYR A 443 9.07 25.55 14.99
C TYR A 443 8.10 24.41 14.70
N GLN A 444 6.86 24.69 14.28
CA GLN A 444 5.90 23.67 13.85
C GLN A 444 6.45 22.79 12.71
N TYR A 445 7.27 23.34 11.82
CA TYR A 445 7.87 22.62 10.69
C TYR A 445 9.35 22.25 10.91
N TYR A 446 9.85 22.35 12.15
CA TYR A 446 11.25 22.09 12.52
C TYR A 446 11.79 20.79 11.92
N GLN A 447 11.04 19.68 12.06
CA GLN A 447 11.46 18.37 11.55
C GLN A 447 11.63 18.32 10.03
N SER A 448 10.92 19.19 9.28
CA SER A 448 10.97 19.24 7.82
C SER A 448 12.08 20.16 7.31
N VAL A 449 12.29 21.30 7.98
CA VAL A 449 13.34 22.27 7.65
C VAL A 449 14.73 21.73 7.99
N GLY A 450 14.84 21.01 9.11
CA GLY A 450 16.10 20.48 9.62
C GLY A 450 16.88 21.48 10.48
N ASP A 451 17.65 20.94 11.42
CA ASP A 451 18.34 21.69 12.49
C ASP A 451 19.16 22.88 11.95
N GLU A 452 20.00 22.65 10.93
CA GLU A 452 20.91 23.67 10.41
C GLU A 452 20.19 24.87 9.76
N GLU A 453 19.17 24.61 8.94
CA GLU A 453 18.41 25.68 8.28
C GLU A 453 17.48 26.38 9.26
N TYR A 454 16.91 25.64 10.22
CA TYR A 454 16.09 26.20 11.29
C TYR A 454 16.86 27.26 12.08
N GLU A 455 18.07 26.95 12.56
CA GLU A 455 18.89 27.90 13.33
C GLU A 455 19.20 29.17 12.53
N LYS A 456 19.56 29.03 11.24
CA LYS A 456 19.84 30.17 10.37
C LYS A 456 18.63 31.07 10.20
N ILE A 457 17.46 30.49 9.88
CA ILE A 457 16.23 31.24 9.65
C ILE A 457 15.72 31.86 10.95
N GLN A 458 15.82 31.15 12.07
CA GLN A 458 15.42 31.67 13.38
C GLN A 458 16.23 32.92 13.77
N ASN A 459 17.55 32.91 13.56
CA ASN A 459 18.38 34.11 13.79
C ASN A 459 17.92 35.29 12.92
N LEU A 460 17.51 35.06 11.68
CA LEU A 460 17.01 36.09 10.77
C LEU A 460 15.58 36.58 11.08
N LEU A 461 14.82 35.84 11.89
CA LEU A 461 13.50 36.25 12.40
C LEU A 461 13.62 37.07 13.68
N GLU A 462 14.70 36.87 14.45
CA GLU A 462 15.01 37.63 15.66
C GLU A 462 15.65 39.01 15.38
N GLU A 463 16.21 39.21 14.17
CA GLU A 463 16.72 40.48 13.63
C GLU A 463 15.66 41.34 12.92
#